data_AF-A0A0N0K5S8-F1
#
_entry.id   AF-A0A0N0K5S8-F1
#
_cell.length_a   1.000
_cell.length_b   1.000
_cell.length_c   1.000
_cell.angle_alpha   90.00
_cell.angle_beta   90.00
_cell.angle_gamma   90.00
#
_symmetry.space_group_name_H-M   'P 1'
#
loop_
_entity.id
_entity.type
_entity.pdbx_description
1 polymer ?
#
loop_
_entity_poly.entity_id
_entity_poly.type
_entity_poly.pdbx_seq_one_letter_code
_entity_poly.pdbx_strand_id
1 'polypeptide(L)'
;MSIDKIIAKIPSMTLDERKKLRANVAEKLASGDPQWVDAATKALAALDAQALHEDKELVTTAQALPKAERVVFAFTRMPPTPTQERIIQVLLDRPGSTNAELSRHLGWKDNGWDLHFGSMCADRMHLLWQAEPAVVRPGLFYSGILVIYNDDDSTFVMRPEAIEGFAKLAIRSRTA
;
A
#
# COMPACT_ATOMS: atom_id res chain seq x y z
N MET A 1 7.62 36.73 8.23
CA MET A 1 7.34 35.64 9.20
C MET A 1 8.59 34.79 9.29
N SER A 2 9.14 34.50 10.49
CA SER A 2 10.37 33.68 10.56
C SER A 2 10.11 32.26 10.04
N ILE A 3 11.05 31.70 9.30
CA ILE A 3 10.99 30.32 8.81
C ILE A 3 10.81 29.33 9.96
N ASP A 4 11.39 29.61 11.14
CA ASP A 4 11.26 28.77 12.33
C ASP A 4 9.81 28.64 12.80
N LYS A 5 9.02 29.72 12.65
CA LYS A 5 7.59 29.71 12.99
C LYS A 5 6.77 28.87 12.02
N ILE A 6 7.20 28.74 10.76
CA ILE A 6 6.56 27.88 9.77
C ILE A 6 6.92 26.42 10.08
N ILE A 7 8.20 26.14 10.31
CA ILE A 7 8.70 24.81 10.64
C ILE A 7 7.99 24.25 11.89
N ALA A 8 7.88 25.05 12.95
CA ALA A 8 7.20 24.65 14.19
C ALA A 8 5.70 24.29 14.00
N LYS A 9 5.07 24.74 12.92
CA LYS A 9 3.66 24.44 12.60
C LYS A 9 3.48 23.19 11.74
N ILE A 10 4.53 22.68 11.09
CA ILE A 10 4.44 21.54 10.17
C ILE A 10 3.74 20.32 10.78
N PRO A 11 3.99 19.93 12.06
CA PRO A 11 3.33 18.78 12.67
C PRO A 11 1.81 18.92 12.81
N SER A 12 1.30 20.15 12.96
CA SER A 12 -0.15 20.40 13.12
C SER A 12 -0.86 20.79 11.82
N MET A 13 -0.10 20.95 10.71
CA MET A 13 -0.69 21.19 9.40
C MET A 13 -1.45 19.95 8.90
N THR A 14 -2.47 20.18 8.10
CA THR A 14 -3.10 19.14 7.29
C THR A 14 -2.18 18.72 6.14
N LEU A 15 -2.48 17.57 5.52
CA LEU A 15 -1.74 17.10 4.34
C LEU A 15 -1.79 18.12 3.19
N ASP A 16 -2.92 18.77 2.97
CA ASP A 16 -3.08 19.76 1.91
C ASP A 16 -2.30 21.05 2.20
N GLU A 17 -2.25 21.49 3.46
CA GLU A 17 -1.39 22.61 3.86
C GLU A 17 0.09 22.28 3.67
N ARG A 18 0.53 21.08 4.05
CA ARG A 18 1.91 20.62 3.80
C ARG A 18 2.23 20.52 2.31
N LYS A 19 1.30 20.04 1.48
CA LYS A 19 1.46 20.01 0.01
C LYS A 19 1.62 21.41 -0.58
N LYS A 20 0.78 22.36 -0.17
CA LYS A 20 0.90 23.78 -0.58
C LYS A 20 2.23 24.38 -0.15
N LEU A 21 2.64 24.16 1.10
CA LEU A 21 3.93 24.63 1.59
C LEU A 21 5.08 24.03 0.79
N ARG A 22 5.02 22.72 0.48
CA ARG A 22 6.03 22.04 -0.34
C ARG A 22 6.16 22.61 -1.75
N ALA A 23 5.03 22.90 -2.41
CA ALA A 23 5.01 23.54 -3.72
C ALA A 23 5.66 24.93 -3.67
N ASN A 24 5.28 25.76 -2.69
CA ASN A 24 5.87 27.08 -2.51
C ASN A 24 7.39 27.01 -2.24
N VAL A 25 7.82 26.06 -1.41
CA VAL A 25 9.24 25.83 -1.11
C VAL A 25 10.01 25.41 -2.37
N ALA A 26 9.45 24.52 -3.18
CA ALA A 26 10.04 24.08 -4.43
C ALA A 26 10.18 25.25 -5.44
N GLU A 27 9.17 26.11 -5.57
CA GLU A 27 9.24 27.31 -6.40
C GLU A 27 10.34 28.27 -5.93
N LYS A 28 10.49 28.47 -4.61
CA LYS A 28 11.54 29.32 -4.06
C LYS A 28 12.94 28.76 -4.30
N LEU A 29 13.13 27.46 -4.16
CA LEU A 29 14.39 26.81 -4.52
C LEU A 29 14.69 26.95 -6.01
N ALA A 30 13.69 26.73 -6.87
CA ALA A 30 13.85 26.84 -8.32
C ALA A 30 14.17 28.27 -8.78
N SER A 31 13.72 29.30 -8.05
CA SER A 31 14.02 30.70 -8.37
C SER A 31 15.50 31.07 -8.23
N GLY A 32 16.28 30.30 -7.45
CA GLY A 32 17.70 30.55 -7.22
C GLY A 32 18.03 31.81 -6.41
N ASP A 33 17.01 32.50 -5.87
CA ASP A 33 17.19 33.71 -5.07
C ASP A 33 17.91 33.37 -3.74
N PRO A 34 19.15 33.87 -3.53
CA PRO A 34 19.96 33.57 -2.34
C PRO A 34 19.26 33.91 -1.02
N GLN A 35 18.32 34.86 -1.03
CA GLN A 35 17.55 35.23 0.16
C GLN A 35 16.68 34.08 0.68
N TRP A 36 16.25 33.16 -0.19
CA TRP A 36 15.30 32.10 0.15
C TRP A 36 15.92 30.71 0.24
N VAL A 37 17.10 30.48 -0.33
CA VAL A 37 17.69 29.13 -0.45
C VAL A 37 17.80 28.43 0.91
N ASP A 38 18.38 29.09 1.92
CA ASP A 38 18.57 28.48 3.25
C ASP A 38 17.21 28.18 3.94
N ALA A 39 16.31 29.16 3.94
CA ALA A 39 15.00 29.02 4.55
C ALA A 39 14.15 27.93 3.87
N ALA A 40 14.14 27.89 2.53
CA ALA A 40 13.41 26.90 1.76
C ALA A 40 13.99 25.49 1.94
N THR A 41 15.32 25.36 2.00
CA THR A 41 16.00 24.08 2.29
C THR A 41 15.61 23.55 3.67
N LYS A 42 15.62 24.40 4.70
CA LYS A 42 15.19 24.03 6.06
C LYS A 42 13.71 23.62 6.11
N ALA A 43 12.84 24.33 5.39
CA ALA A 43 11.43 23.99 5.30
C ALA A 43 11.20 22.62 4.65
N LEU A 44 11.90 22.33 3.56
CA LEU A 44 11.81 21.05 2.84
C LEU A 44 12.26 19.89 3.73
N ALA A 45 13.42 20.04 4.40
CA ALA A 45 13.91 19.03 5.33
C ALA A 45 12.94 18.75 6.48
N ALA A 46 12.27 19.79 7.01
CA ALA A 46 11.27 19.62 8.06
C ALA A 46 9.98 18.94 7.54
N LEU A 47 9.54 19.24 6.31
CA LEU A 47 8.43 18.54 5.67
C LEU A 47 8.76 17.05 5.46
N ASP A 48 9.99 16.73 5.07
CA ASP A 48 10.45 15.36 4.86
C ASP A 48 10.56 14.58 6.17
N ALA A 49 11.09 15.22 7.22
CA ALA A 49 11.15 14.64 8.55
C ALA A 49 9.75 14.34 9.09
N GLN A 50 8.78 15.24 8.89
CA GLN A 50 7.39 15.01 9.29
C GLN A 50 6.76 13.85 8.50
N ALA A 51 6.95 13.81 7.17
CA ALA A 51 6.42 12.71 6.36
C ALA A 51 7.00 11.35 6.78
N LEU A 52 8.30 11.30 7.08
CA LEU A 52 8.95 10.09 7.58
C LEU A 52 8.45 9.69 8.97
N HIS A 53 8.18 10.67 9.85
CA HIS A 53 7.63 10.41 11.16
C HIS A 53 6.22 9.82 11.07
N GLU A 54 5.35 10.42 10.26
CA GLU A 54 3.97 9.94 10.03
C GLU A 54 3.96 8.54 9.41
N ASP A 55 4.86 8.26 8.45
CA ASP A 55 4.98 6.92 7.85
C ASP A 55 5.42 5.87 8.90
N LYS A 56 6.41 6.20 9.73
CA LYS A 56 6.83 5.32 10.83
C LYS A 56 5.72 5.05 11.82
N GLU A 57 4.98 6.08 12.26
CA GLU A 57 3.84 5.91 13.17
C GLU A 57 2.75 5.03 12.56
N LEU A 58 2.49 5.21 11.28
CA LEU A 58 1.49 4.44 10.54
C LEU A 58 1.91 2.97 10.41
N VAL A 59 3.17 2.69 10.09
CA VAL A 59 3.74 1.33 10.10
C VAL A 59 3.70 0.72 11.51
N THR A 60 4.16 1.45 12.53
CA THR A 60 4.12 0.98 13.93
C THR A 60 2.70 0.64 14.37
N THR A 61 1.74 1.49 14.03
CA THR A 61 0.31 1.25 14.31
C THR A 61 -0.16 -0.03 13.61
N ALA A 62 0.12 -0.18 12.32
CA ALA A 62 -0.27 -1.36 11.56
C ALA A 62 0.35 -2.65 12.14
N GLN A 63 1.63 -2.62 12.52
CA GLN A 63 2.34 -3.77 13.07
C GLN A 63 1.85 -4.18 14.47
N ALA A 64 1.25 -3.26 15.24
CA ALA A 64 0.62 -3.57 16.52
C ALA A 64 -0.75 -4.25 16.39
N LEU A 65 -1.37 -4.19 15.21
CA LEU A 65 -2.68 -4.80 14.97
C LEU A 65 -2.57 -6.32 14.74
N PRO A 66 -3.59 -7.09 15.19
CA PRO A 66 -3.79 -8.47 14.74
C PRO A 66 -3.87 -8.55 13.21
N LYS A 67 -3.48 -9.69 12.63
CA LYS A 67 -3.34 -9.82 11.17
C LYS A 67 -4.59 -9.43 10.37
N ALA A 68 -5.78 -9.86 10.79
CA ALA A 68 -7.02 -9.52 10.09
C ALA A 68 -7.33 -8.01 10.19
N GLU A 69 -7.14 -7.40 11.35
CA GLU A 69 -7.28 -5.94 11.54
C GLU A 69 -6.24 -5.16 10.74
N ARG A 70 -5.07 -5.74 10.53
CA ARG A 70 -4.03 -5.15 9.69
C ARG A 70 -4.43 -5.11 8.22
N VAL A 71 -5.11 -6.14 7.73
CA VAL A 71 -5.71 -6.15 6.39
C VAL A 71 -6.76 -5.04 6.30
N VAL A 72 -7.67 -4.92 7.28
CA VAL A 72 -8.65 -3.81 7.33
C VAL A 72 -7.95 -2.46 7.30
N PHE A 73 -6.93 -2.27 8.14
CA PHE A 73 -6.17 -1.03 8.24
C PHE A 73 -5.49 -0.66 6.92
N ALA A 74 -4.77 -1.61 6.30
CA ALA A 74 -4.06 -1.40 5.05
C ALA A 74 -5.01 -1.03 3.90
N PHE A 75 -6.14 -1.73 3.76
CA PHE A 75 -7.12 -1.49 2.70
C PHE A 75 -8.06 -0.31 3.00
N THR A 76 -8.13 0.17 4.24
CA THR A 76 -8.81 1.44 4.56
C THR A 76 -7.91 2.64 4.24
N ARG A 77 -6.61 2.53 4.54
CA ARG A 77 -5.61 3.57 4.23
C ARG A 77 -5.31 3.67 2.74
N MET A 78 -5.28 2.53 2.06
CA MET A 78 -5.11 2.42 0.62
C MET A 78 -6.29 1.63 0.04
N PRO A 79 -7.45 2.26 -0.17
CA PRO A 79 -8.61 1.61 -0.77
C PRO A 79 -8.26 0.90 -2.07
N PRO A 80 -8.77 -0.32 -2.28
CA PRO A 80 -8.55 -1.01 -3.54
C PRO A 80 -9.19 -0.23 -4.68
N THR A 81 -8.55 -0.22 -5.86
CA THR A 81 -9.21 0.24 -7.08
C THR A 81 -10.30 -0.76 -7.49
N PRO A 82 -11.27 -0.39 -8.35
CA PRO A 82 -12.28 -1.32 -8.84
C PRO A 82 -11.68 -2.58 -9.48
N THR A 83 -10.53 -2.45 -10.13
CA THR A 83 -9.78 -3.60 -10.66
C THR A 83 -9.24 -4.47 -9.54
N GLN A 84 -8.61 -3.88 -8.51
CA GLN A 84 -8.09 -4.61 -7.36
C GLN A 84 -9.20 -5.37 -6.60
N GLU A 85 -10.37 -4.75 -6.41
CA GLU A 85 -11.53 -5.43 -5.83
C GLU A 85 -11.95 -6.66 -6.64
N ARG A 86 -12.02 -6.56 -7.97
CA ARG A 86 -12.34 -7.69 -8.84
C ARG A 86 -11.32 -8.83 -8.74
N ILE A 87 -10.03 -8.49 -8.63
CA ILE A 87 -8.94 -9.48 -8.48
C ILE A 87 -9.04 -10.20 -7.13
N ILE A 88 -9.33 -9.49 -6.04
CA ILE A 88 -9.57 -10.09 -4.71
C ILE A 88 -10.78 -11.01 -4.78
N GLN A 89 -11.87 -10.50 -5.34
CA GLN A 89 -13.16 -11.18 -5.39
C GLN A 89 -13.12 -12.46 -6.22
N VAL A 90 -12.43 -12.48 -7.37
CA VAL A 90 -12.38 -13.67 -8.22
C VAL A 90 -11.72 -14.85 -7.49
N LEU A 91 -10.72 -14.60 -6.65
CA LEU A 91 -10.08 -15.63 -5.84
C LEU A 91 -10.97 -16.06 -4.67
N LEU A 92 -11.68 -15.12 -4.01
CA LEU A 92 -12.63 -15.47 -2.95
C LEU A 92 -13.78 -16.33 -3.46
N ASP A 93 -14.26 -16.08 -4.68
CA ASP A 93 -15.34 -16.84 -5.31
C ASP A 93 -14.85 -18.20 -5.83
N ARG A 94 -13.54 -18.36 -6.06
CA ARG A 94 -12.91 -19.52 -6.71
C ARG A 94 -11.58 -19.89 -6.02
N PRO A 95 -11.62 -20.32 -4.75
CA PRO A 95 -10.43 -20.80 -4.07
C PRO A 95 -9.91 -22.07 -4.78
N GLY A 96 -8.60 -22.23 -4.85
CA GLY A 96 -7.97 -23.37 -5.50
C GLY A 96 -7.88 -23.24 -7.02
N SER A 97 -8.12 -22.04 -7.58
CA SER A 97 -7.87 -21.79 -9.00
C SER A 97 -6.41 -21.45 -9.30
N THR A 98 -5.98 -21.81 -10.50
CA THR A 98 -4.69 -21.43 -11.09
C THR A 98 -4.69 -19.98 -11.56
N ASN A 99 -3.50 -19.41 -11.78
CA ASN A 99 -3.35 -18.06 -12.33
C ASN A 99 -4.08 -17.89 -13.68
N ALA A 100 -4.03 -18.89 -14.55
CA ALA A 100 -4.69 -18.88 -15.85
C ALA A 100 -6.22 -18.89 -15.71
N GLU A 101 -6.79 -19.69 -14.80
CA GLU A 101 -8.23 -19.70 -14.52
C GLU A 101 -8.72 -18.36 -13.96
N LEU A 102 -8.02 -17.82 -12.96
CA LEU A 102 -8.35 -16.52 -12.37
C LEU A 102 -8.28 -15.39 -13.41
N SER A 103 -7.26 -15.40 -14.26
CA SER A 103 -7.10 -14.44 -15.37
C SER A 103 -8.24 -14.54 -16.38
N ARG A 104 -8.62 -15.76 -16.80
CA ARG A 104 -9.76 -15.99 -17.71
C ARG A 104 -11.09 -15.51 -17.12
N HIS A 105 -11.31 -15.72 -15.82
CA HIS A 105 -12.51 -15.21 -15.13
C HIS A 105 -12.57 -13.68 -15.06
N LEU A 106 -11.44 -13.00 -15.17
CA LEU A 106 -11.37 -11.53 -15.27
C LEU A 106 -11.49 -11.01 -16.71
N GLY A 107 -11.52 -11.91 -17.71
CA GLY A 107 -11.50 -11.56 -19.14
C GLY A 107 -10.11 -11.14 -19.61
N TRP A 108 -9.05 -11.56 -18.91
CA TRP A 108 -7.66 -11.26 -19.25
C TRP A 108 -7.01 -12.43 -19.99
N LYS A 109 -5.89 -12.14 -20.68
CA LYS A 109 -5.01 -13.21 -21.17
C LYS A 109 -4.42 -13.97 -19.98
N ASP A 110 -4.07 -15.23 -20.22
CA ASP A 110 -3.45 -16.08 -19.20
C ASP A 110 -2.24 -15.39 -18.56
N ASN A 111 -2.06 -15.62 -17.26
CA ASN A 111 -0.97 -15.09 -16.43
C ASN A 111 -0.97 -13.58 -16.12
N GLY A 112 -2.14 -12.94 -16.10
CA GLY A 112 -2.25 -11.54 -15.69
C GLY A 112 -2.61 -11.35 -14.20
N TRP A 113 -3.30 -12.33 -13.60
CA TRP A 113 -3.86 -12.17 -12.26
C TRP A 113 -2.78 -12.03 -11.17
N ASP A 114 -1.79 -12.91 -11.14
CA ASP A 114 -0.73 -12.92 -10.12
C ASP A 114 0.14 -11.65 -10.14
N LEU A 115 0.38 -11.09 -11.33
CA LEU A 115 1.09 -9.83 -11.50
C LEU A 115 0.34 -8.68 -10.83
N HIS A 116 -0.95 -8.52 -11.15
CA HIS A 116 -1.75 -7.44 -10.59
C HIS A 116 -2.05 -7.64 -9.10
N PHE A 117 -2.31 -8.88 -8.67
CA PHE A 117 -2.50 -9.22 -7.27
C PHE A 117 -1.22 -8.98 -6.46
N GLY A 118 -0.07 -9.42 -6.98
CA GLY A 118 1.24 -9.22 -6.37
C GLY A 118 1.60 -7.74 -6.27
N SER A 119 1.36 -6.94 -7.31
CA SER A 119 1.57 -5.49 -7.27
C SER A 119 0.71 -4.82 -6.19
N MET A 120 -0.58 -5.18 -6.11
CA MET A 120 -1.48 -4.67 -5.08
C MET A 120 -0.98 -4.98 -3.66
N CYS A 121 -0.42 -6.19 -3.46
CA CYS A 121 0.16 -6.59 -2.19
C CYS A 121 1.48 -5.85 -1.90
N ALA A 122 2.33 -5.66 -2.90
CA ALA A 122 3.60 -4.94 -2.78
C ALA A 122 3.38 -3.50 -2.34
N ASP A 123 2.42 -2.79 -2.93
CA ASP A 123 2.06 -1.42 -2.58
C ASP A 123 1.67 -1.29 -1.09
N ARG A 124 1.07 -2.34 -0.52
CA ARG A 124 0.58 -2.39 0.86
C ARG A 124 1.52 -3.13 1.81
N MET A 125 2.67 -3.60 1.35
CA MET A 125 3.56 -4.46 2.15
C MET A 125 3.99 -3.81 3.46
N HIS A 126 4.26 -2.51 3.45
CA HIS A 126 4.64 -1.73 4.63
C HIS A 126 3.55 -1.68 5.71
N LEU A 127 2.28 -1.82 5.32
CA LEU A 127 1.13 -1.86 6.24
C LEU A 127 0.69 -3.28 6.58
N LEU A 128 1.06 -4.27 5.78
CA LEU A 128 0.72 -5.67 5.98
C LEU A 128 1.88 -6.36 6.71
N TRP A 129 2.57 -7.25 6.03
CA TRP A 129 3.77 -7.92 6.54
C TRP A 129 4.71 -8.18 5.37
N GLN A 130 5.95 -8.48 5.70
CA GLN A 130 7.00 -8.72 4.71
C GLN A 130 6.65 -9.95 3.86
N ALA A 131 6.81 -9.81 2.55
CA ALA A 131 6.68 -10.92 1.62
C ALA A 131 7.79 -11.96 1.86
N GLU A 132 7.45 -13.23 1.66
CA GLU A 132 8.40 -14.33 1.70
C GLU A 132 9.28 -14.32 0.42
N PRO A 133 10.50 -14.86 0.45
CA PRO A 133 11.28 -15.11 -0.75
C PRO A 133 10.54 -16.02 -1.73
N ALA A 134 10.67 -15.75 -3.03
CA ALA A 134 10.13 -16.65 -4.04
C ALA A 134 10.97 -17.93 -4.15
N VAL A 135 10.32 -19.08 -4.31
CA VAL A 135 10.99 -20.39 -4.38
C VAL A 135 11.77 -20.57 -5.69
N VAL A 136 11.17 -20.14 -6.81
CA VAL A 136 11.65 -20.45 -8.17
C VAL A 136 12.43 -19.32 -8.85
N ARG A 137 12.43 -18.11 -8.29
CA ARG A 137 13.08 -16.94 -8.89
C ARG A 137 13.73 -16.06 -7.84
N PRO A 138 14.79 -15.30 -8.18
CA PRO A 138 15.32 -14.30 -7.28
C PRO A 138 14.26 -13.22 -6.99
N GLY A 139 14.10 -12.86 -5.72
CA GLY A 139 13.20 -11.81 -5.26
C GLY A 139 12.11 -12.29 -4.31
N LEU A 140 11.10 -11.45 -4.11
CA LEU A 140 10.00 -11.68 -3.18
C LEU A 140 8.75 -12.21 -3.90
N PHE A 141 7.98 -13.06 -3.20
CA PHE A 141 6.68 -13.53 -3.63
C PHE A 141 5.56 -12.67 -3.01
N TYR A 142 5.31 -11.52 -3.62
CA TYR A 142 4.37 -10.53 -3.09
C TYR A 142 2.93 -11.04 -2.97
N SER A 143 2.45 -11.87 -3.89
CA SER A 143 1.11 -12.46 -3.78
C SER A 143 0.98 -13.27 -2.49
N GLY A 144 2.05 -13.95 -2.08
CA GLY A 144 2.15 -14.71 -0.84
C GLY A 144 1.89 -13.92 0.44
N ILE A 145 1.85 -12.58 0.39
CA ILE A 145 1.40 -11.76 1.51
C ILE A 145 -0.04 -12.13 1.88
N LEU A 146 -0.96 -12.20 0.91
CA LEU A 146 -2.39 -12.42 1.19
C LEU A 146 -2.91 -13.80 0.75
N VAL A 147 -2.13 -14.57 0.00
CA VAL A 147 -2.53 -15.90 -0.48
C VAL A 147 -1.57 -16.98 -0.02
N ILE A 148 -2.09 -18.20 0.02
CA ILE A 148 -1.35 -19.45 0.08
C ILE A 148 -1.26 -19.97 -1.35
N TYR A 149 -0.06 -20.31 -1.78
CA TYR A 149 0.20 -20.95 -3.06
C TYR A 149 0.49 -22.43 -2.83
N ASN A 150 -0.16 -23.29 -3.61
CA ASN A 150 0.12 -24.72 -3.65
C ASN A 150 0.97 -25.00 -4.90
N ASP A 151 2.23 -25.39 -4.69
CA ASP A 151 3.18 -25.68 -5.76
C ASP A 151 2.76 -26.89 -6.61
N ASP A 152 2.13 -27.91 -6.02
CA ASP A 152 1.79 -29.17 -6.70
C ASP A 152 0.76 -28.93 -7.82
N ASP A 153 -0.26 -28.12 -7.53
CA ASP A 153 -1.36 -27.84 -8.46
C ASP A 153 -1.26 -26.45 -9.10
N SER A 154 -0.26 -25.64 -8.71
CA SER A 154 -0.13 -24.23 -9.08
C SER A 154 -1.38 -23.39 -8.78
N THR A 155 -2.02 -23.67 -7.64
CA THR A 155 -3.29 -23.06 -7.23
C THR A 155 -3.12 -22.05 -6.11
N PHE A 156 -4.07 -21.11 -6.04
CA PHE A 156 -4.07 -20.05 -5.03
C PHE A 156 -5.29 -20.18 -4.13
N VAL A 157 -5.10 -19.90 -2.83
CA VAL A 157 -6.17 -19.77 -1.85
C VAL A 157 -5.91 -18.53 -1.00
N MET A 158 -6.95 -17.76 -0.67
CA MET A 158 -6.81 -16.61 0.21
C MET A 158 -6.40 -17.06 1.63
N ARG A 159 -5.44 -16.37 2.27
CA ARG A 159 -5.08 -16.64 3.66
C ARG A 159 -6.28 -16.40 4.59
N PRO A 160 -6.46 -17.18 5.67
CA PRO A 160 -7.59 -17.00 6.60
C PRO A 160 -7.70 -15.57 7.16
N GLU A 161 -6.58 -14.97 7.56
CA GLU A 161 -6.55 -13.59 8.06
C GLU A 161 -6.98 -12.55 7.00
N ALA A 162 -6.70 -12.82 5.72
CA ALA A 162 -7.11 -11.96 4.63
C ALA A 162 -8.61 -12.11 4.34
N ILE A 163 -9.15 -13.33 4.40
CA ILE A 163 -10.60 -13.57 4.30
C ILE A 163 -11.34 -12.82 5.42
N GLU A 164 -10.89 -12.95 6.67
CA GLU A 164 -11.50 -12.27 7.81
C GLU A 164 -11.45 -10.74 7.66
N GLY A 165 -10.29 -10.19 7.26
CA GLY A 165 -10.12 -8.76 7.05
C GLY A 165 -10.99 -8.22 5.91
N PHE A 166 -11.00 -8.89 4.76
CA PHE A 166 -11.85 -8.50 3.63
C PHE A 166 -13.34 -8.60 3.97
N ALA A 167 -13.75 -9.59 4.77
CA ALA A 167 -15.13 -9.70 5.21
C ALA A 167 -15.60 -8.51 6.07
N LYS A 168 -14.70 -7.89 6.85
CA LYS A 168 -14.96 -6.64 7.60
C LYS A 168 -15.08 -5.43 6.68
N LEU A 169 -14.48 -5.48 5.49
CA LEU A 169 -14.59 -4.47 4.43
C LEU A 169 -15.75 -4.73 3.45
N ALA A 170 -16.64 -5.67 3.78
CA ALA A 170 -17.74 -6.11 2.91
C ALA A 170 -17.31 -6.72 1.55
N ILE A 171 -16.05 -7.14 1.42
CA ILE A 171 -15.56 -7.93 0.29
C ILE A 171 -15.61 -9.40 0.70
N ARG A 172 -16.61 -10.14 0.23
CA ARG A 172 -16.91 -11.52 0.68
C ARG A 172 -17.18 -12.40 -0.52
N SER A 173 -16.91 -13.70 -0.39
CA SER A 173 -17.32 -14.68 -1.40
C SER A 173 -18.82 -14.56 -1.68
N ARG A 174 -19.19 -14.59 -2.95
CA ARG A 174 -20.59 -14.53 -3.41
C ARG A 174 -21.22 -15.91 -3.57
N THR A 175 -20.44 -16.97 -3.39
CA THR A 175 -20.84 -18.36 -3.62
C THR A 175 -21.10 -19.14 -2.32
N ALA A 176 -21.19 -18.45 -1.18
CA ALA A 176 -21.57 -19.02 0.12
C ALA A 176 -23.10 -19.13 0.28
#